data_AF-A0A4U1EEB8-F1
#
_entry.id   AF-A0A4U1EEB8-F1
#
_cell.length_a   1.000
_cell.length_b   1.000
_cell.length_c   1.000
_cell.angle_alpha   90.00
_cell.angle_beta   90.00
_cell.angle_gamma   90.00
#
_symmetry.space_group_name_H-M   'P 1'
#
loop_
_entity.id
_entity.type
_entity.pdbx_description
1 polymer ?
#
loop_
_entity_poly.entity_id
_entity_poly.type
_entity_poly.pdbx_seq_one_letter_code
_entity_poly.pdbx_strand_id
1 'polypeptide(L)'
;MKTDLNLLLECLKYQMDNAFSQKEALVTIHSICQQNSNAGLYFREIGGLMFVKDLAKSSEHSMVKEAALYTLGAVAEQNGTGQTLVRETGCISVLSQLFKTVLSKYELNLSDENVFQSYQLWSSVCSTLCVCVNNPQNDENQMLCSSLFPHANDWLINCTKPEIIRPICSFIGLTLANNTYVQKYFISVGGLDILSQVLVQLESDSHKTLSSAKLAVVVTKTVDACIADNPTFGVVLSKYHIVSKLLALLLHESLDSGEKFSIILTVGHCTEDCEENQYDLFKSNGLPLMIQVLTESQNEELNKAATFVLHNCKKISKFTITLKKYQPNFMQENYICFDEPSPFSSQALLTFEKQII
;
A
#
# COMPACT_ATOMS: atom_id res chain seq x y z
N MET A 1 -31.68 17.77 -9.69
CA MET A 1 -31.08 16.71 -8.85
C MET A 1 -32.12 15.72 -8.32
N LYS A 2 -32.98 16.05 -7.34
CA LYS A 2 -33.92 15.06 -6.76
C LYS A 2 -34.85 14.43 -7.80
N THR A 3 -35.46 15.22 -8.66
CA THR A 3 -36.30 14.73 -9.77
C THR A 3 -35.52 13.80 -10.70
N ASP A 4 -34.30 14.19 -11.07
CA ASP A 4 -33.44 13.41 -11.97
C ASP A 4 -33.09 12.04 -11.36
N LEU A 5 -32.74 12.00 -10.07
CA LEU A 5 -32.43 10.73 -9.38
C LEU A 5 -33.64 9.81 -9.28
N ASN A 6 -34.85 10.33 -9.10
CA ASN A 6 -36.06 9.49 -9.15
C ASN A 6 -36.27 8.92 -10.55
N LEU A 7 -36.17 9.76 -11.59
CA LEU A 7 -36.35 9.31 -12.98
C LEU A 7 -35.31 8.27 -13.37
N LEU A 8 -34.04 8.47 -12.97
CA LEU A 8 -32.96 7.53 -13.23
C LEU A 8 -33.16 6.21 -12.46
N LEU A 9 -33.62 6.27 -11.21
CA LEU A 9 -33.94 5.06 -10.45
C LEU A 9 -35.11 4.28 -11.08
N GLU A 10 -36.17 4.96 -11.51
CA GLU A 10 -37.27 4.31 -12.22
C GLU A 10 -36.78 3.74 -13.57
N CYS A 11 -35.92 4.46 -14.29
CA CYS A 11 -35.27 3.96 -15.51
C CYS A 11 -34.55 2.63 -15.26
N LEU A 12 -33.75 2.55 -14.19
CA LEU A 12 -33.07 1.32 -13.78
C LEU A 12 -34.04 0.17 -13.49
N LYS A 13 -35.19 0.45 -12.86
CA LYS A 13 -36.21 -0.56 -12.52
C LYS A 13 -37.00 -1.06 -13.72
N TYR A 14 -37.32 -0.19 -14.68
CA TYR A 14 -38.14 -0.56 -15.85
C TYR A 14 -37.33 -1.12 -17.01
N GLN A 15 -36.02 -0.86 -17.05
CA GLN A 15 -35.14 -1.31 -18.14
C GLN A 15 -34.28 -2.51 -17.75
N MET A 16 -34.83 -3.45 -16.97
CA MET A 16 -34.10 -4.63 -16.50
C MET A 16 -33.56 -5.53 -17.62
N ASP A 17 -34.21 -5.49 -18.79
CA ASP A 17 -33.82 -6.27 -19.97
C ASP A 17 -32.86 -5.52 -20.91
N ASN A 18 -32.44 -4.29 -20.57
CA ASN A 18 -31.55 -3.46 -21.39
C ASN A 18 -30.31 -3.02 -20.61
N ALA A 19 -29.27 -3.84 -20.68
CA ALA A 19 -27.98 -3.60 -20.02
C ALA A 19 -27.32 -2.27 -20.41
N PHE A 20 -27.48 -1.83 -21.66
CA PHE A 20 -26.88 -0.59 -22.13
C PHE A 20 -27.53 0.61 -21.45
N SER A 21 -28.86 0.67 -21.44
CA SER A 21 -29.56 1.77 -20.81
C SER A 21 -29.45 1.76 -19.28
N GLN A 22 -29.35 0.57 -18.66
CA GLN A 22 -28.97 0.45 -17.25
C GLN A 22 -27.60 1.08 -16.96
N LYS A 23 -26.60 0.79 -17.79
CA LYS A 23 -25.26 1.38 -17.67
C LYS A 23 -25.32 2.90 -17.80
N GLU A 24 -26.03 3.44 -18.80
CA GLU A 24 -26.15 4.89 -18.99
C GLU A 24 -26.81 5.58 -17.79
N ALA A 25 -27.87 4.98 -17.24
CA ALA A 25 -28.51 5.49 -16.04
C ALA A 25 -27.56 5.47 -14.82
N LEU A 26 -26.82 4.38 -14.61
CA LEU A 26 -25.83 4.27 -13.53
C LEU A 26 -24.70 5.29 -13.65
N VAL A 27 -24.16 5.50 -14.86
CA VAL A 27 -23.13 6.50 -15.13
C VAL A 27 -23.66 7.90 -14.85
N THR A 28 -24.91 8.20 -15.22
CA THR A 28 -25.54 9.49 -14.94
C THR A 28 -25.72 9.69 -13.42
N ILE A 29 -26.18 8.67 -12.70
CA ILE A 29 -26.31 8.72 -11.23
C ILE A 29 -24.94 8.93 -10.58
N HIS A 30 -23.90 8.23 -11.06
CA HIS A 30 -22.52 8.39 -10.61
C HIS A 30 -22.08 9.85 -10.72
N SER A 31 -22.24 10.49 -11.89
CA SER A 31 -21.87 11.89 -12.08
C SER A 31 -22.64 12.85 -11.15
N ILE A 32 -23.93 12.60 -10.91
CA ILE A 32 -24.73 13.41 -9.98
C ILE A 32 -24.21 13.26 -8.55
N CYS A 33 -23.88 12.04 -8.12
CA CYS A 33 -23.37 11.77 -6.77
C CYS A 33 -21.98 12.39 -6.55
N GLN A 34 -21.11 12.34 -7.56
CA GLN A 34 -19.78 12.94 -7.50
C GLN A 34 -19.83 14.47 -7.38
N GLN A 35 -20.78 15.12 -8.06
CA GLN A 35 -20.91 16.58 -8.05
C GLN A 35 -21.65 17.13 -6.82
N ASN A 36 -22.37 16.27 -6.08
CA ASN A 36 -23.20 16.71 -4.97
C ASN A 36 -23.23 15.66 -3.84
N SER A 37 -22.56 15.95 -2.73
CA SER A 37 -22.47 15.05 -1.57
C SER A 37 -23.84 14.70 -0.95
N ASN A 38 -24.86 15.56 -1.09
CA ASN A 38 -26.22 15.29 -0.62
C ASN A 38 -27.01 14.37 -1.55
N ALA A 39 -26.58 14.21 -2.81
CA ALA A 39 -27.25 13.32 -3.76
C ALA A 39 -27.20 11.86 -3.30
N GLY A 40 -26.07 11.40 -2.75
CA GLY A 40 -25.93 10.04 -2.23
C GLY A 40 -26.89 9.75 -1.07
N LEU A 41 -27.09 10.72 -0.16
CA LEU A 41 -28.05 10.62 0.94
C LEU A 41 -29.49 10.48 0.40
N TYR A 42 -29.89 11.39 -0.49
CA TYR A 42 -31.22 11.32 -1.09
C TYR A 42 -31.42 10.03 -1.91
N PHE A 43 -30.39 9.60 -2.64
CA PHE A 43 -30.43 8.37 -3.42
C PHE A 43 -30.59 7.13 -2.53
N ARG A 44 -30.03 7.14 -1.31
CA ARG A 44 -30.32 6.13 -0.28
C ARG A 44 -31.78 6.19 0.18
N GLU A 45 -32.29 7.37 0.50
CA GLU A 45 -33.66 7.56 1.02
C GLU A 45 -34.72 6.97 0.08
N ILE A 46 -34.53 7.13 -1.23
CA ILE A 46 -35.43 6.57 -2.25
C ILE A 46 -35.18 5.08 -2.58
N GLY A 47 -34.31 4.40 -1.83
CA GLY A 47 -33.95 3.00 -2.02
C GLY A 47 -32.98 2.72 -3.16
N GLY A 48 -32.41 3.75 -3.78
CA GLY A 48 -31.52 3.64 -4.94
C GLY A 48 -30.23 2.87 -4.64
N LEU A 49 -29.59 3.11 -3.49
CA LEU A 49 -28.38 2.35 -3.12
C LEU A 49 -28.61 0.86 -2.99
N MET A 50 -29.77 0.43 -2.47
CA MET A 50 -30.10 -0.99 -2.38
C MET A 50 -30.24 -1.60 -3.77
N PHE A 51 -30.91 -0.90 -4.68
CA PHE A 51 -31.06 -1.35 -6.06
C PHE A 51 -29.71 -1.47 -6.78
N VAL A 52 -28.85 -0.45 -6.65
CA VAL A 52 -27.51 -0.47 -7.25
C VAL A 52 -26.64 -1.59 -6.68
N LYS A 53 -26.72 -1.84 -5.37
CA LYS A 53 -26.05 -2.99 -4.74
C LYS A 53 -26.53 -4.32 -5.35
N ASP A 54 -27.83 -4.47 -5.55
CA ASP A 54 -28.40 -5.70 -6.07
C ASP A 54 -28.00 -5.92 -7.54
N LEU A 55 -27.88 -4.84 -8.33
CA LEU A 55 -27.29 -4.87 -9.67
C LEU A 55 -25.81 -5.30 -9.65
N ALA A 56 -25.00 -4.72 -8.75
CA ALA A 56 -23.60 -5.09 -8.59
C ALA A 56 -23.42 -6.57 -8.23
N LYS A 57 -24.33 -7.11 -7.41
CA LYS A 57 -24.32 -8.52 -7.00
C LYS A 57 -24.81 -9.47 -8.09
N SER A 58 -25.94 -9.15 -8.72
CA SER A 58 -26.78 -10.16 -9.37
C SER A 58 -26.95 -9.98 -10.88
N SER A 59 -26.51 -8.85 -11.45
CA SER A 59 -26.57 -8.65 -12.91
C SER A 59 -25.81 -9.75 -13.64
N GLU A 60 -26.32 -10.21 -14.79
CA GLU A 60 -25.59 -11.14 -15.66
C GLU A 60 -24.56 -10.40 -16.53
N HIS A 61 -24.70 -9.08 -16.67
CA HIS A 61 -23.86 -8.25 -17.52
C HIS A 61 -22.74 -7.56 -16.73
N SER A 62 -21.49 -7.91 -17.04
CA SER A 62 -20.29 -7.32 -16.41
C SER A 62 -20.28 -5.80 -16.49
N MET A 63 -20.70 -5.21 -17.61
CA MET A 63 -20.77 -3.76 -17.80
C MET A 63 -21.73 -3.06 -16.83
N VAL A 64 -22.81 -3.72 -16.43
CA VAL A 64 -23.78 -3.19 -15.45
C VAL A 64 -23.23 -3.33 -14.05
N LYS A 65 -22.57 -4.46 -13.73
CA LYS A 65 -21.88 -4.62 -12.44
C LYS A 65 -20.82 -3.53 -12.26
N GLU A 66 -19.99 -3.32 -13.26
CA GLU A 66 -18.93 -2.33 -13.24
C GLU A 66 -19.50 -0.91 -13.06
N ALA A 67 -20.53 -0.54 -13.83
CA ALA A 67 -21.20 0.75 -13.67
C ALA A 67 -21.80 0.91 -12.26
N ALA A 68 -22.39 -0.15 -11.70
CA ALA A 68 -22.94 -0.13 -10.35
C ALA A 68 -21.85 0.05 -9.30
N LEU A 69 -20.69 -0.61 -9.45
CA LEU A 69 -19.53 -0.43 -8.58
C LEU A 69 -18.98 1.00 -8.63
N TYR A 70 -18.93 1.62 -9.82
CA TYR A 70 -18.55 3.03 -9.97
C TYR A 70 -19.55 3.98 -9.31
N THR A 71 -20.86 3.70 -9.41
CA THR A 71 -21.88 4.48 -8.70
C THR A 71 -21.71 4.36 -7.18
N LEU A 72 -21.48 3.15 -6.66
CA LEU A 72 -21.21 2.94 -5.23
C LEU A 72 -19.92 3.63 -4.77
N GLY A 73 -18.88 3.58 -5.61
CA GLY A 73 -17.61 4.27 -5.38
C GLY A 73 -17.78 5.79 -5.25
N ALA A 74 -18.50 6.42 -6.18
CA ALA A 74 -18.75 7.86 -6.13
C ALA A 74 -19.57 8.32 -4.92
N VAL A 75 -20.44 7.46 -4.39
CA VAL A 75 -21.16 7.77 -3.15
C VAL A 75 -20.21 7.80 -1.95
N ALA A 76 -19.21 6.92 -1.92
CA ALA A 76 -18.23 6.82 -0.84
C ALA A 76 -17.05 7.79 -0.98
N GLU A 77 -16.68 8.18 -2.20
CA GLU A 77 -15.48 8.97 -2.49
C GLU A 77 -15.50 10.33 -1.80
N GLN A 78 -14.43 10.61 -1.04
CA GLN A 78 -14.25 11.85 -0.28
C GLN A 78 -15.43 12.16 0.65
N ASN A 79 -16.16 11.13 1.10
CA ASN A 79 -17.42 11.27 1.82
C ASN A 79 -17.57 10.21 2.92
N GLY A 80 -17.19 10.54 4.15
CA GLY A 80 -17.30 9.62 5.29
C GLY A 80 -18.73 9.19 5.61
N THR A 81 -19.71 10.07 5.41
CA THR A 81 -21.13 9.71 5.52
C THR A 81 -21.48 8.70 4.43
N GLY A 82 -21.06 8.94 3.19
CA GLY A 82 -21.23 8.04 2.05
C GLY A 82 -20.66 6.64 2.28
N GLN A 83 -19.45 6.55 2.82
CA GLN A 83 -18.84 5.27 3.24
C GLN A 83 -19.68 4.53 4.27
N THR A 84 -20.27 5.26 5.22
CA THR A 84 -21.21 4.71 6.22
C THR A 84 -22.48 4.18 5.54
N LEU A 85 -23.03 4.91 4.55
CA LEU A 85 -24.19 4.43 3.78
C LEU A 85 -23.87 3.13 3.03
N VAL A 86 -22.71 3.05 2.39
CA VAL A 86 -22.25 1.87 1.64
C VAL A 86 -22.06 0.67 2.60
N ARG A 87 -21.55 0.90 3.82
CA ARG A 87 -21.49 -0.13 4.87
C ARG A 87 -22.88 -0.60 5.29
N GLU A 88 -23.74 0.31 5.74
CA GLU A 88 -25.07 -0.01 6.30
C GLU A 88 -26.01 -0.69 5.30
N THR A 89 -25.83 -0.42 4.01
CA THR A 89 -26.61 -1.07 2.94
C THR A 89 -26.13 -2.48 2.61
N GLY A 90 -25.00 -2.92 3.19
CA GLY A 90 -24.39 -4.23 2.96
C GLY A 90 -23.54 -4.30 1.68
N CYS A 91 -23.18 -3.17 1.08
CA CYS A 91 -22.40 -3.15 -0.16
C CYS A 91 -20.97 -3.68 0.06
N ILE A 92 -20.34 -3.39 1.21
CA ILE A 92 -19.01 -3.93 1.53
C ILE A 92 -19.01 -5.46 1.54
N SER A 93 -20.10 -6.09 2.01
CA SER A 93 -20.23 -7.54 1.97
C SER A 93 -20.31 -8.09 0.54
N VAL A 94 -21.02 -7.39 -0.36
CA VAL A 94 -21.07 -7.74 -1.79
C VAL A 94 -19.70 -7.57 -2.45
N LEU A 95 -19.02 -6.44 -2.19
CA LEU A 95 -17.66 -6.19 -2.67
C LEU A 95 -16.68 -7.27 -2.19
N SER A 96 -16.77 -7.64 -0.92
CA SER A 96 -15.98 -8.70 -0.30
C SER A 96 -16.20 -10.06 -0.95
N GLN A 97 -17.44 -10.37 -1.33
CA GLN A 97 -17.77 -11.59 -2.06
C GLN A 97 -17.18 -11.55 -3.46
N LEU A 98 -17.39 -10.45 -4.20
CA LEU A 98 -16.87 -10.29 -5.56
C LEU A 98 -15.34 -10.34 -5.60
N PHE A 99 -14.66 -9.74 -4.63
CA PHE A 99 -13.19 -9.80 -4.49
C PHE A 99 -12.68 -11.23 -4.44
N LYS A 100 -13.43 -12.13 -3.78
CA LYS A 100 -13.07 -13.55 -3.60
C LYS A 100 -13.44 -14.44 -4.78
N THR A 101 -14.43 -14.07 -5.59
CA THR A 101 -15.05 -14.98 -6.56
C THR A 101 -14.86 -14.59 -8.03
N VAL A 102 -14.64 -13.30 -8.33
CA VAL A 102 -14.56 -12.84 -9.73
C VAL A 102 -13.31 -13.39 -10.43
N LEU A 103 -12.17 -13.41 -9.73
CA LEU A 103 -10.96 -14.07 -10.21
C LEU A 103 -10.72 -15.33 -9.38
N SER A 104 -10.66 -16.49 -10.03
CA SER A 104 -10.55 -17.80 -9.36
C SER A 104 -9.30 -18.61 -9.73
N LYS A 105 -8.45 -18.07 -10.62
CA LYS A 105 -7.22 -18.74 -11.08
C LYS A 105 -6.06 -17.76 -11.12
N TYR A 106 -4.90 -18.17 -10.61
CA TYR A 106 -3.67 -17.35 -10.63
C TYR A 106 -3.08 -17.17 -12.05
N GLU A 107 -3.62 -17.88 -13.04
CA GLU A 107 -3.29 -17.73 -14.45
C GLU A 107 -4.13 -16.62 -15.12
N LEU A 108 -3.59 -15.40 -15.12
CA LEU A 108 -4.21 -14.26 -15.81
C LEU A 108 -3.74 -14.17 -17.26
N ASN A 109 -4.48 -14.77 -18.19
CA ASN A 109 -4.28 -14.50 -19.60
C ASN A 109 -5.15 -13.30 -20.05
N LEU A 110 -4.60 -12.09 -19.99
CA LEU A 110 -5.33 -10.87 -20.36
C LEU A 110 -5.60 -10.73 -21.87
N SER A 111 -5.07 -11.64 -22.70
CA SER A 111 -5.47 -11.73 -24.12
C SER A 111 -6.81 -12.43 -24.32
N ASP A 112 -7.29 -13.19 -23.33
CA ASP A 112 -8.64 -13.76 -23.32
C ASP A 112 -9.63 -12.69 -22.87
N GLU A 113 -10.64 -12.42 -23.70
CA GLU A 113 -11.62 -11.35 -23.47
C GLU A 113 -12.44 -11.59 -22.19
N ASN A 114 -12.80 -12.84 -21.88
CA ASN A 114 -13.58 -13.16 -20.68
C ASN A 114 -12.73 -12.97 -19.42
N VAL A 115 -11.45 -13.37 -19.46
CA VAL A 115 -10.51 -13.15 -18.37
C VAL A 115 -10.24 -11.66 -18.18
N PHE A 116 -10.09 -10.91 -19.27
CA PHE A 116 -9.90 -9.47 -19.24
C PHE A 116 -11.09 -8.75 -18.61
N GLN A 117 -12.32 -9.07 -19.02
CA GLN A 117 -13.55 -8.52 -18.42
C GLN A 117 -13.66 -8.86 -16.93
N SER A 118 -13.33 -10.09 -16.54
CA SER A 118 -13.32 -10.51 -15.13
C SER A 118 -12.27 -9.73 -14.33
N TYR A 119 -11.09 -9.51 -14.89
CA TYR A 119 -10.05 -8.69 -14.29
C TYR A 119 -10.50 -7.22 -14.14
N GLN A 120 -11.10 -6.62 -15.16
CA GLN A 120 -11.62 -5.25 -15.07
C GLN A 120 -12.64 -5.11 -13.93
N LEU A 121 -13.58 -6.05 -13.85
CA LEU A 121 -14.56 -6.08 -12.78
C LEU A 121 -13.88 -6.21 -11.41
N TRP A 122 -12.93 -7.13 -11.25
CA TRP A 122 -12.20 -7.32 -9.99
C TRP A 122 -11.36 -6.10 -9.61
N SER A 123 -10.71 -5.44 -10.57
CA SER A 123 -9.95 -4.21 -10.35
C SER A 123 -10.85 -3.06 -9.88
N SER A 124 -12.06 -2.95 -10.43
CA SER A 124 -13.08 -2.02 -9.96
C SER A 124 -13.53 -2.35 -8.53
N VAL A 125 -13.70 -3.64 -8.18
CA VAL A 125 -13.97 -4.06 -6.80
C VAL A 125 -12.86 -3.61 -5.84
N CYS A 126 -11.60 -3.85 -6.19
CA CYS A 126 -10.44 -3.40 -5.38
C CYS A 126 -10.46 -1.89 -5.17
N SER A 127 -10.68 -1.12 -6.24
CA SER A 127 -10.73 0.34 -6.18
C SER A 127 -11.87 0.85 -5.32
N THR A 128 -13.08 0.29 -5.46
CA THR A 128 -14.23 0.65 -4.62
C THR A 128 -13.99 0.29 -3.16
N LEU A 129 -13.38 -0.87 -2.85
CA LEU A 129 -13.00 -1.23 -1.49
C LEU A 129 -12.00 -0.22 -0.89
N CYS A 130 -10.97 0.17 -1.65
CA CYS A 130 -10.01 1.19 -1.23
C CYS A 130 -10.70 2.51 -0.84
N VAL A 131 -11.61 2.99 -1.69
CA VAL A 131 -12.40 4.20 -1.42
C VAL A 131 -13.27 4.05 -0.17
N CYS A 132 -13.82 2.86 0.06
CA CYS A 132 -14.66 2.59 1.25
C CYS A 132 -13.87 2.61 2.56
N VAL A 133 -12.59 2.24 2.56
CA VAL A 133 -11.79 2.13 3.78
C VAL A 133 -10.97 3.37 4.09
N ASN A 134 -10.50 4.09 3.07
CA ASN A 134 -9.52 5.16 3.28
C ASN A 134 -9.56 6.25 2.18
N ASN A 135 -10.70 6.92 2.07
CA ASN A 135 -10.89 8.20 1.38
C ASN A 135 -12.25 8.84 1.75
N PRO A 136 -12.44 9.37 2.98
CA PRO A 136 -11.49 9.51 4.09
C PRO A 136 -11.27 8.20 4.89
N GLN A 137 -10.32 8.19 5.85
CA GLN A 137 -10.11 7.03 6.73
C GLN A 137 -11.39 6.62 7.46
N ASN A 138 -11.69 5.31 7.47
CA ASN A 138 -12.87 4.74 8.11
C ASN A 138 -12.54 3.44 8.83
N ASP A 139 -12.30 3.54 10.14
CA ASP A 139 -11.83 2.43 10.97
C ASP A 139 -12.78 1.22 10.98
N GLU A 140 -14.10 1.45 11.00
CA GLU A 140 -15.09 0.38 10.93
C GLU A 140 -15.03 -0.37 9.60
N ASN A 141 -14.88 0.35 8.49
CA ASN A 141 -14.76 -0.26 7.17
C ASN A 141 -13.41 -0.99 7.02
N GLN A 142 -12.31 -0.43 7.56
CA GLN A 142 -11.01 -1.10 7.60
C GLN A 142 -11.10 -2.43 8.38
N MET A 143 -11.76 -2.44 9.54
CA MET A 143 -11.97 -3.67 10.33
C MET A 143 -12.75 -4.72 9.53
N LEU A 144 -13.85 -4.34 8.86
CA LEU A 144 -14.62 -5.27 8.02
C LEU A 144 -13.80 -5.83 6.85
N CYS A 145 -13.10 -4.95 6.14
CA CYS A 145 -12.28 -5.30 4.99
C CYS A 145 -11.05 -6.14 5.36
N SER A 146 -10.54 -6.04 6.59
CA SER A 146 -9.42 -6.86 7.06
C SER A 146 -9.66 -8.36 6.91
N SER A 147 -10.93 -8.80 6.93
CA SER A 147 -11.31 -10.20 6.66
C SER A 147 -10.92 -10.72 5.27
N LEU A 148 -10.52 -9.85 4.35
CA LEU A 148 -10.05 -10.17 3.01
C LEU A 148 -8.55 -10.48 2.95
N PHE A 149 -7.78 -10.17 3.99
CA PHE A 149 -6.33 -10.37 4.01
C PHE A 149 -5.87 -11.79 3.67
N PRO A 150 -6.49 -12.88 4.18
CA PRO A 150 -6.07 -14.23 3.80
C PRO A 150 -6.17 -14.49 2.29
N HIS A 151 -7.20 -13.95 1.63
CA HIS A 151 -7.34 -14.09 0.18
C HIS A 151 -6.38 -13.18 -0.59
N ALA A 152 -6.15 -11.97 -0.11
CA ALA A 152 -5.14 -11.06 -0.69
C ALA A 152 -3.73 -11.67 -0.61
N ASN A 153 -3.38 -12.25 0.54
CA ASN A 153 -2.12 -12.94 0.80
C ASN A 153 -1.91 -14.13 -0.15
N ASP A 154 -2.95 -14.92 -0.36
CA ASP A 154 -2.94 -16.06 -1.28
C ASP A 154 -2.68 -15.62 -2.74
N TRP A 155 -3.20 -14.47 -3.17
CA TRP A 155 -2.85 -13.90 -4.46
C TRP A 155 -1.41 -13.40 -4.55
N LEU A 156 -0.94 -12.70 -3.51
CA LEU A 156 0.42 -12.13 -3.48
C LEU A 156 1.50 -13.22 -3.63
N ILE A 157 1.33 -14.36 -2.96
CA ILE A 157 2.33 -15.43 -2.98
C ILE A 157 2.32 -16.22 -4.31
N ASN A 158 1.15 -16.32 -4.97
CA ASN A 158 0.98 -17.14 -6.17
C ASN A 158 1.05 -16.34 -7.48
N CYS A 159 1.03 -15.01 -7.45
CA CYS A 159 1.00 -14.17 -8.66
C CYS A 159 1.82 -12.89 -8.52
N THR A 160 2.87 -12.75 -9.33
CA THR A 160 3.74 -11.56 -9.36
C THR A 160 3.40 -10.57 -10.49
N LYS A 161 2.22 -10.71 -11.12
CA LYS A 161 1.80 -9.83 -12.19
C LYS A 161 1.48 -8.42 -11.65
N PRO A 162 1.97 -7.34 -12.30
CA PRO A 162 1.69 -5.97 -11.87
C PRO A 162 0.20 -5.65 -11.70
N GLU A 163 -0.64 -6.24 -12.55
CA GLU A 163 -2.10 -6.11 -12.56
C GLU A 163 -2.76 -6.66 -11.28
N ILE A 164 -2.09 -7.56 -10.57
CA ILE A 164 -2.59 -8.12 -9.30
C ILE A 164 -1.90 -7.49 -8.10
N ILE A 165 -0.57 -7.41 -8.14
CA ILE A 165 0.20 -6.89 -7.02
C ILE A 165 -0.22 -5.45 -6.70
N ARG A 166 -0.40 -4.58 -7.71
CA ARG A 166 -0.74 -3.16 -7.47
C ARG A 166 -2.10 -2.97 -6.79
N PRO A 167 -3.23 -3.55 -7.27
CA PRO A 167 -4.50 -3.42 -6.58
C PRO A 167 -4.48 -4.03 -5.18
N ILE A 168 -3.81 -5.17 -4.98
CA ILE A 168 -3.74 -5.81 -3.66
C ILE A 168 -2.92 -4.99 -2.68
N CYS A 169 -1.74 -4.52 -3.09
CA CYS A 169 -0.90 -3.64 -2.27
C CYS A 169 -1.63 -2.35 -1.89
N SER A 170 -2.35 -1.73 -2.84
CA SER A 170 -3.20 -0.56 -2.57
C SER A 170 -4.27 -0.88 -1.53
N PHE A 171 -5.01 -1.98 -1.72
CA PHE A 171 -6.05 -2.41 -0.80
C PHE A 171 -5.50 -2.68 0.61
N ILE A 172 -4.39 -3.42 0.72
CA ILE A 172 -3.75 -3.74 2.00
C ILE A 172 -3.27 -2.44 2.68
N GLY A 173 -2.47 -1.62 1.99
CA GLY A 173 -1.91 -0.39 2.57
C GLY A 173 -2.99 0.57 3.07
N LEU A 174 -4.05 0.78 2.29
CA LEU A 174 -5.16 1.65 2.68
C LEU A 174 -6.01 1.06 3.81
N THR A 175 -6.17 -0.26 3.87
CA THR A 175 -6.89 -0.95 4.95
C THR A 175 -6.12 -0.90 6.28
N LEU A 176 -4.79 -0.88 6.23
CA LEU A 176 -3.91 -0.83 7.41
C LEU A 176 -3.69 0.58 7.98
N ALA A 177 -3.81 1.60 7.14
CA ALA A 177 -3.41 2.97 7.46
C ALA A 177 -4.00 3.47 8.78
N ASN A 178 -3.13 3.91 9.69
CA ASN A 178 -3.45 4.44 11.01
C ASN A 178 -4.40 3.56 11.85
N ASN A 179 -4.36 2.23 11.65
CA ASN A 179 -5.23 1.30 12.36
C ASN A 179 -4.43 0.12 12.94
N THR A 180 -3.96 0.30 14.17
CA THR A 180 -3.11 -0.68 14.86
C THR A 180 -3.78 -2.04 15.06
N TYR A 181 -5.10 -2.09 15.22
CA TYR A 181 -5.83 -3.36 15.34
C TYR A 181 -5.73 -4.16 14.03
N VAL A 182 -6.00 -3.50 12.91
CA VAL A 182 -5.96 -4.12 11.58
C VAL A 182 -4.52 -4.48 11.20
N GLN A 183 -3.53 -3.64 11.54
CA GLN A 183 -2.11 -3.96 11.40
C GLN A 183 -1.74 -5.25 12.15
N LYS A 184 -2.06 -5.35 13.45
CA LYS A 184 -1.83 -6.57 14.23
C LYS A 184 -2.49 -7.80 13.63
N TYR A 185 -3.73 -7.66 13.14
CA TYR A 185 -4.43 -8.78 12.50
C TYR A 185 -3.72 -9.23 11.21
N PHE A 186 -3.29 -8.29 10.35
CA PHE A 186 -2.55 -8.62 9.13
C PHE A 186 -1.25 -9.40 9.42
N ILE A 187 -0.51 -9.00 10.46
CA ILE A 187 0.66 -9.76 10.92
C ILE A 187 0.27 -11.16 11.40
N SER A 188 -0.81 -11.28 12.19
CA SER A 188 -1.25 -12.56 12.75
C SER A 188 -1.65 -13.60 11.69
N VAL A 189 -2.06 -13.15 10.50
CA VAL A 189 -2.38 -14.02 9.35
C VAL A 189 -1.20 -14.23 8.40
N GLY A 190 0.03 -13.87 8.81
CA GLY A 190 1.26 -14.06 8.04
C GLY A 190 1.46 -13.08 6.88
N GLY A 191 0.71 -11.97 6.85
CA GLY A 191 0.75 -11.03 5.73
C GLY A 191 2.11 -10.38 5.51
N LEU A 192 2.81 -10.02 6.58
CA LEU A 192 4.14 -9.41 6.47
C LEU A 192 5.22 -10.38 6.00
N ASP A 193 5.14 -11.66 6.39
CA ASP A 193 5.99 -12.72 5.85
C ASP A 193 5.81 -12.88 4.33
N ILE A 194 4.57 -12.79 3.85
CA ILE A 194 4.26 -12.91 2.42
C ILE A 194 4.76 -11.69 1.65
N LEU A 195 4.49 -10.47 2.13
CA LEU A 195 5.03 -9.26 1.51
C LEU A 195 6.56 -9.28 1.46
N SER A 196 7.21 -9.78 2.52
CA SER A 196 8.67 -9.92 2.57
C SER A 196 9.19 -10.87 1.51
N GLN A 197 8.56 -12.04 1.34
CA GLN A 197 8.93 -13.01 0.30
C GLN A 197 8.73 -12.45 -1.10
N VAL A 198 7.60 -11.78 -1.35
CA VAL A 198 7.33 -11.14 -2.65
C VAL A 198 8.35 -10.04 -2.94
N LEU A 199 8.72 -9.23 -1.94
CA LEU A 199 9.73 -8.19 -2.09
C LEU A 199 11.10 -8.78 -2.43
N VAL A 200 11.53 -9.85 -1.74
CA VAL A 200 12.77 -10.57 -2.04
C VAL A 200 12.78 -11.08 -3.48
N GLN A 201 11.67 -11.67 -3.94
CA GLN A 201 11.56 -12.17 -5.31
C GLN A 201 11.63 -11.03 -6.34
N LEU A 202 10.86 -9.94 -6.13
CA LEU A 202 10.83 -8.81 -7.06
C LEU A 202 12.14 -8.03 -7.10
N GLU A 203 12.85 -7.93 -5.97
CA GLU A 203 14.20 -7.38 -5.93
C GLU A 203 15.16 -8.23 -6.78
N SER A 204 15.14 -9.55 -6.63
CA SER A 204 15.98 -10.42 -7.47
C SER A 204 15.65 -10.31 -8.96
N ASP A 205 14.38 -10.10 -9.32
CA ASP A 205 13.94 -9.94 -10.71
C ASP A 205 14.12 -8.51 -11.23
N SER A 206 14.38 -7.53 -10.36
CA SER A 206 14.62 -6.13 -10.72
C SER A 206 15.84 -6.00 -11.65
N HIS A 207 16.87 -6.82 -11.43
CA HIS A 207 18.04 -6.90 -12.29
C HIS A 207 17.73 -7.32 -13.73
N LYS A 208 16.60 -8.00 -13.94
CA LYS A 208 16.17 -8.48 -15.27
C LYS A 208 15.24 -7.48 -15.94
N THR A 209 14.38 -6.80 -15.18
CA THR A 209 13.31 -5.97 -15.72
C THR A 209 13.00 -4.75 -14.86
N LEU A 210 12.86 -3.60 -15.52
CA LEU A 210 12.39 -2.36 -14.89
C LEU A 210 11.02 -2.53 -14.22
N SER A 211 10.12 -3.30 -14.84
CA SER A 211 8.78 -3.55 -14.29
C SER A 211 8.84 -4.18 -12.89
N SER A 212 9.76 -5.13 -12.68
CA SER A 212 9.95 -5.78 -11.37
C SER A 212 10.52 -4.81 -10.33
N ALA A 213 11.47 -3.94 -10.72
CA ALA A 213 11.98 -2.88 -9.83
C ALA A 213 10.86 -1.94 -9.36
N LYS A 214 10.04 -1.46 -10.31
CA LYS A 214 8.88 -0.59 -10.00
C LYS A 214 7.86 -1.29 -9.12
N LEU A 215 7.65 -2.59 -9.33
CA LEU A 215 6.72 -3.37 -8.53
C LEU A 215 7.26 -3.66 -7.12
N ALA A 216 8.57 -3.89 -6.98
CA ALA A 216 9.23 -4.01 -5.69
C ALA A 216 8.99 -2.75 -4.84
N VAL A 217 9.08 -1.55 -5.42
CA VAL A 217 8.78 -0.28 -4.73
C VAL A 217 7.32 -0.21 -4.23
N VAL A 218 6.36 -0.75 -5.00
CA VAL A 218 4.95 -0.83 -4.57
C VAL A 218 4.80 -1.74 -3.34
N VAL A 219 5.49 -2.88 -3.34
CA VAL A 219 5.50 -3.79 -2.19
C VAL A 219 6.22 -3.15 -0.99
N THR A 220 7.33 -2.44 -1.20
CA THR A 220 8.04 -1.67 -0.18
C THR A 220 7.13 -0.68 0.52
N LYS A 221 6.36 0.13 -0.22
CA LYS A 221 5.37 1.06 0.37
C LYS A 221 4.30 0.36 1.20
N THR A 222 3.94 -0.86 0.83
CA THR A 222 2.95 -1.67 1.56
C THR A 222 3.56 -2.22 2.86
N VAL A 223 4.81 -2.69 2.79
CA VAL A 223 5.60 -3.08 3.98
C VAL A 223 5.73 -1.90 4.94
N ASP A 224 6.04 -0.71 4.42
CA ASP A 224 6.12 0.53 5.20
C ASP A 224 4.84 0.81 5.99
N ALA A 225 3.68 0.75 5.31
CA ALA A 225 2.37 0.94 5.92
C ALA A 225 2.04 -0.10 7.02
N CYS A 226 2.69 -1.27 7.00
CA CYS A 226 2.56 -2.26 8.06
C CYS A 226 3.35 -1.90 9.32
N ILE A 227 4.48 -1.18 9.18
CA ILE A 227 5.48 -1.01 10.24
C ILE A 227 5.64 0.41 10.77
N ALA A 228 5.24 1.44 10.03
CA ALA A 228 5.55 2.86 10.32
C ALA A 228 5.19 3.32 11.75
N ASP A 229 4.14 2.75 12.36
CA ASP A 229 3.70 3.09 13.73
C ASP A 229 3.95 1.97 14.76
N ASN A 230 4.62 0.88 14.37
CA ASN A 230 4.79 -0.31 15.20
C ASN A 230 6.18 -0.93 15.00
N PRO A 231 7.23 -0.34 15.60
CA PRO A 231 8.62 -0.79 15.42
C PRO A 231 8.84 -2.26 15.81
N THR A 232 8.01 -2.81 16.70
CA THR A 232 8.05 -4.22 17.10
C THR A 232 7.88 -5.21 15.93
N PHE A 233 7.27 -4.78 14.83
CA PHE A 233 7.08 -5.64 13.64
C PHE A 233 8.33 -5.72 12.76
N GLY A 234 9.29 -4.80 12.94
CA GLY A 234 10.56 -4.80 12.21
C GLY A 234 11.33 -6.11 12.36
N VAL A 235 11.20 -6.80 13.50
CA VAL A 235 11.86 -8.09 13.75
C VAL A 235 11.45 -9.16 12.72
N VAL A 236 10.20 -9.17 12.24
CA VAL A 236 9.74 -10.11 11.21
C VAL A 236 10.53 -9.92 9.90
N LEU A 237 10.87 -8.67 9.57
CA LEU A 237 11.60 -8.31 8.36
C LEU A 237 13.06 -8.77 8.40
N SER A 238 13.66 -8.86 9.59
CA SER A 238 15.05 -9.31 9.75
C SER A 238 15.28 -10.73 9.24
N LYS A 239 14.29 -11.62 9.40
CA LYS A 239 14.31 -13.01 8.90
C LYS A 239 14.54 -13.10 7.39
N TYR A 240 14.10 -12.10 6.63
CA TYR A 240 14.18 -12.06 5.17
C TYR A 240 15.26 -11.11 4.66
N HIS A 241 16.08 -10.53 5.55
CA HIS A 241 17.11 -9.55 5.22
C HIS A 241 16.57 -8.37 4.40
N ILE A 242 15.36 -7.89 4.72
CA ILE A 242 14.67 -6.87 3.92
C ILE A 242 15.49 -5.57 3.82
N VAL A 243 16.22 -5.18 4.87
CA VAL A 243 17.05 -3.97 4.80
C VAL A 243 18.11 -4.11 3.70
N SER A 244 18.84 -5.22 3.63
CA SER A 244 19.81 -5.47 2.55
C SER A 244 19.16 -5.40 1.16
N LYS A 245 17.94 -5.94 1.01
CA LYS A 245 17.19 -5.94 -0.26
C LYS A 245 16.73 -4.54 -0.66
N LEU A 246 16.29 -3.73 0.29
CA LEU A 246 15.93 -2.35 0.05
C LEU A 246 17.13 -1.51 -0.37
N LEU A 247 18.31 -1.73 0.23
CA LEU A 247 19.54 -1.04 -0.20
C LEU A 247 19.98 -1.45 -1.61
N ALA A 248 19.87 -2.73 -1.96
CA ALA A 248 20.14 -3.19 -3.32
C ALA A 248 19.18 -2.54 -4.34
N LEU A 249 17.89 -2.49 -4.01
CA LEU A 249 16.88 -1.82 -4.83
C LEU A 249 17.13 -0.31 -4.96
N LEU A 250 17.61 0.36 -3.90
CA LEU A 250 17.91 1.80 -3.89
C LEU A 250 18.98 2.18 -4.93
N LEU A 251 19.92 1.27 -5.21
CA LEU A 251 20.98 1.46 -6.20
C LEU A 251 20.49 1.34 -7.65
N HIS A 252 19.24 0.93 -7.87
CA HIS A 252 18.69 0.76 -9.21
C HIS A 252 18.53 2.13 -9.91
N GLU A 253 19.30 2.37 -10.98
CA GLU A 253 19.47 3.70 -11.61
C GLU A 253 18.17 4.30 -12.17
N SER A 254 17.24 3.46 -12.60
CA SER A 254 15.97 3.89 -13.21
C SER A 254 14.89 4.34 -12.22
N LEU A 255 15.16 4.26 -10.91
CA LEU A 255 14.21 4.70 -9.89
C LEU A 255 14.29 6.22 -9.73
N ASP A 256 13.12 6.86 -9.69
CA ASP A 256 13.01 8.29 -9.49
C ASP A 256 13.18 8.67 -8.01
N SER A 257 13.26 9.97 -7.72
CA SER A 257 13.48 10.44 -6.34
C SER A 257 12.35 10.09 -5.38
N GLY A 258 11.10 10.02 -5.84
CA GLY A 258 9.96 9.67 -4.99
C GLY A 258 9.96 8.19 -4.63
N GLU A 259 10.38 7.34 -5.56
CA GLU A 259 10.58 5.91 -5.33
C GLU A 259 11.76 5.66 -4.38
N LYS A 260 12.89 6.32 -4.61
CA LYS A 260 14.05 6.24 -3.70
C LYS A 260 13.71 6.75 -2.30
N PHE A 261 12.92 7.81 -2.19
CA PHE A 261 12.42 8.32 -0.92
C PHE A 261 11.62 7.26 -0.17
N SER A 262 10.70 6.60 -0.86
CA SER A 262 9.89 5.53 -0.27
C SER A 262 10.75 4.39 0.27
N ILE A 263 11.78 3.99 -0.47
CA ILE A 263 12.73 2.95 -0.03
C ILE A 263 13.48 3.38 1.24
N ILE A 264 14.05 4.59 1.24
CA ILE A 264 14.84 5.09 2.38
C ILE A 264 13.96 5.26 3.62
N LEU A 265 12.73 5.75 3.46
CA LEU A 265 11.77 5.86 4.54
C LEU A 265 11.48 4.49 5.18
N THR A 266 11.24 3.46 4.35
CA THR A 266 11.02 2.10 4.83
C THR A 266 12.25 1.52 5.53
N VAL A 267 13.47 1.78 5.04
CA VAL A 267 14.70 1.42 5.76
C VAL A 267 14.75 2.09 7.14
N GLY A 268 14.30 3.34 7.23
CA GLY A 268 14.17 4.08 8.48
C GLY A 268 13.27 3.36 9.47
N HIS A 269 12.02 3.07 9.07
CA HIS A 269 11.07 2.35 9.93
C HIS A 269 11.52 0.91 10.25
N CYS A 270 12.20 0.22 9.32
CA CYS A 270 12.75 -1.12 9.60
C CYS A 270 13.81 -1.09 10.72
N THR A 271 14.60 -0.02 10.79
CA THR A 271 15.73 0.12 11.72
C THR A 271 15.35 0.82 13.03
N GLU A 272 14.11 1.32 13.13
CA GLU A 272 13.58 1.93 14.34
C GLU A 272 13.39 0.86 15.42
N ASP A 273 14.16 0.97 16.51
CA ASP A 273 14.15 0.06 17.65
C ASP A 273 14.26 -1.45 17.32
N CYS A 274 14.94 -1.81 16.22
CA CYS A 274 15.25 -3.19 15.83
C CYS A 274 16.75 -3.39 15.61
N GLU A 275 17.42 -4.08 16.54
CA GLU A 275 18.88 -4.29 16.52
C GLU A 275 19.32 -5.18 15.34
N GLU A 276 18.54 -6.19 14.98
CA GLU A 276 18.84 -7.10 13.88
C GLU A 276 18.84 -6.36 12.53
N ASN A 277 17.86 -5.48 12.30
CA ASN A 277 17.78 -4.67 11.09
C ASN A 277 18.85 -3.58 11.06
N GLN A 278 19.18 -3.00 12.21
CA GLN A 278 20.31 -2.07 12.35
C GLN A 278 21.64 -2.74 12.00
N TYR A 279 21.83 -3.99 12.42
CA TYR A 279 23.00 -4.78 12.06
C TYR A 279 23.03 -5.13 10.56
N ASP A 280 21.90 -5.52 9.97
CA ASP A 280 21.78 -5.80 8.53
C ASP A 280 22.11 -4.56 7.68
N LEU A 281 21.65 -3.37 8.11
CA LEU A 281 22.01 -2.08 7.50
C LEU A 281 23.53 -1.86 7.50
N PHE A 282 24.19 -2.09 8.65
CA PHE A 282 25.63 -1.92 8.78
C PHE A 282 26.40 -2.90 7.89
N LYS A 283 26.02 -4.18 7.90
CA LYS A 283 26.68 -5.22 7.09
C LYS A 283 26.49 -5.03 5.58
N SER A 284 25.40 -4.39 5.18
CA SER A 284 25.06 -4.17 3.77
C SER A 284 25.54 -2.83 3.21
N ASN A 285 26.52 -2.16 3.87
CA ASN A 285 27.02 -0.84 3.48
C ASN A 285 25.93 0.25 3.41
N GLY A 286 24.90 0.15 4.25
CA GLY A 286 23.80 1.12 4.28
C GLY A 286 24.22 2.51 4.79
N LEU A 287 25.10 2.60 5.79
CA LEU A 287 25.53 3.89 6.33
C LEU A 287 26.29 4.75 5.30
N PRO A 288 27.31 4.22 4.57
CA PRO A 288 27.92 4.96 3.47
C PRO A 288 26.91 5.42 2.42
N LEU A 289 25.94 4.56 2.06
CA LEU A 289 24.92 4.90 1.07
C LEU A 289 24.01 6.05 1.54
N MET A 290 23.60 6.07 2.82
CA MET A 290 22.84 7.20 3.38
C MET A 290 23.64 8.50 3.38
N ILE A 291 24.94 8.44 3.69
CA ILE A 291 25.84 9.62 3.64
C ILE A 291 25.95 10.11 2.19
N GLN A 292 26.11 9.19 1.23
CA GLN A 292 26.15 9.53 -0.18
C GLN A 292 24.88 10.28 -0.62
N VAL A 293 23.70 9.79 -0.22
CA VAL A 293 22.42 10.47 -0.49
C VAL A 293 22.45 11.90 0.06
N LEU A 294 22.88 12.10 1.30
CA LEU A 294 22.97 13.44 1.91
C LEU A 294 23.92 14.40 1.18
N THR A 295 24.98 13.89 0.57
CA THR A 295 25.99 14.70 -0.12
C THR A 295 25.67 14.97 -1.58
N GLU A 296 24.98 14.04 -2.25
CA GLU A 296 24.77 14.07 -3.70
C GLU A 296 23.35 14.52 -4.08
N SER A 297 22.36 14.31 -3.20
CA SER A 297 20.97 14.66 -3.47
C SER A 297 20.68 16.15 -3.24
N GLN A 298 20.05 16.78 -4.22
CA GLN A 298 19.43 18.11 -4.08
C GLN A 298 18.00 18.05 -3.53
N ASN A 299 17.43 16.85 -3.35
CA ASN A 299 16.08 16.66 -2.85
C ASN A 299 16.07 16.65 -1.32
N GLU A 300 15.37 17.62 -0.72
CA GLU A 300 15.29 17.80 0.74
C GLU A 300 14.58 16.64 1.45
N GLU A 301 13.57 16.03 0.83
CA GLU A 301 12.83 14.90 1.41
C GLU A 301 13.74 13.65 1.49
N LEU A 302 14.54 13.39 0.45
CA LEU A 302 15.56 12.34 0.48
C LEU A 302 16.57 12.56 1.61
N ASN A 303 16.98 13.81 1.81
CA ASN A 303 17.94 14.16 2.86
C ASN A 303 17.34 13.97 4.26
N LYS A 304 16.07 14.32 4.46
CA LYS A 304 15.34 14.07 5.71
C LYS A 304 15.22 12.57 5.99
N ALA A 305 14.83 11.78 4.99
CA ALA A 305 14.72 10.33 5.14
C ALA A 305 16.07 9.66 5.45
N ALA A 306 17.15 10.06 4.76
CA ALA A 306 18.50 9.53 5.03
C ALA A 306 18.99 9.92 6.43
N THR A 307 18.69 11.14 6.89
CA THR A 307 18.99 11.59 8.24
C THR A 307 18.25 10.76 9.29
N PHE A 308 16.98 10.42 9.04
CA PHE A 308 16.18 9.56 9.91
C PHE A 308 16.83 8.18 10.08
N VAL A 309 17.25 7.52 8.98
CA VAL A 309 17.96 6.24 9.03
C VAL A 309 19.24 6.32 9.87
N LEU A 310 20.06 7.35 9.64
CA LEU A 310 21.31 7.54 10.38
C LEU A 310 21.07 7.83 11.87
N HIS A 311 19.98 8.53 12.20
CA HIS A 311 19.59 8.80 13.58
C HIS A 311 19.29 7.50 14.34
N ASN A 312 18.53 6.58 13.73
CA ASN A 312 18.18 5.29 14.34
C ASN A 312 19.43 4.47 14.69
N CYS A 313 20.50 4.63 13.90
CA CYS A 313 21.75 3.91 14.07
C CYS A 313 22.73 4.52 15.09
N LYS A 314 22.43 5.69 15.68
CA LYS A 314 23.30 6.30 16.72
C LYS A 314 23.49 5.38 17.93
N LYS A 315 22.52 4.50 18.21
CA LYS A 315 22.57 3.50 19.30
C LYS A 315 23.60 2.37 19.03
N ILE A 316 23.97 2.10 17.78
CA ILE A 316 24.92 1.02 17.39
C ILE A 316 26.33 1.29 17.95
N SER A 317 26.70 2.55 18.15
CA SER A 317 28.00 2.93 18.75
C SER A 317 28.27 2.26 20.11
N LYS A 318 27.23 1.94 20.89
CA LYS A 318 27.34 1.17 22.15
C LYS A 318 27.47 -0.35 21.92
N PHE A 319 26.89 -0.86 20.83
CA PHE A 319 26.86 -2.28 20.51
C PHE A 319 28.22 -2.77 19.97
N THR A 320 28.88 -1.96 19.15
CA THR A 320 30.24 -2.25 18.63
C THR A 320 31.28 -2.36 19.76
N ILE A 321 31.09 -1.60 20.86
CA ILE A 321 31.94 -1.69 22.07
C ILE A 321 31.69 -3.00 22.83
N THR A 322 30.47 -3.54 22.79
CA THR A 322 30.09 -4.76 23.52
C THR A 322 30.51 -6.03 22.76
N LEU A 323 30.43 -6.06 21.43
CA LEU A 323 30.94 -7.16 20.60
C LEU A 323 32.48 -7.31 20.67
N LYS A 324 33.21 -6.19 20.74
CA LYS A 324 34.67 -6.18 21.01
C LYS A 324 35.04 -6.89 22.33
N LYS A 325 34.12 -6.97 23.30
CA LYS A 325 34.35 -7.57 24.63
C LYS A 325 34.17 -9.10 24.66
N TYR A 326 33.41 -9.68 23.74
CA TYR A 326 33.05 -11.12 23.76
C TYR A 326 33.68 -11.94 22.63
N GLN A 327 34.15 -11.32 21.54
CA GLN A 327 34.90 -12.01 20.47
C GLN A 327 36.00 -11.10 19.90
N PRO A 328 37.23 -11.16 20.46
CA PRO A 328 38.33 -10.26 20.06
C PRO A 328 38.82 -10.44 18.61
N ASN A 329 38.54 -11.57 17.96
CA ASN A 329 39.07 -11.90 16.64
C ASN A 329 38.08 -11.77 15.48
N PHE A 330 36.89 -11.19 15.68
CA PHE A 330 35.82 -11.26 14.66
C PHE A 330 35.85 -10.18 13.58
N MET A 331 36.72 -9.16 13.66
CA MET A 331 36.80 -8.08 12.66
C MET A 331 38.24 -7.60 12.50
N GLN A 332 39.07 -8.35 11.78
CA GLN A 332 40.23 -7.81 11.08
C GLN A 332 39.81 -7.61 9.63
N GLU A 333 39.16 -6.48 9.35
CA GLU A 333 39.28 -5.70 8.10
C GLU A 333 38.23 -4.58 8.12
N ASN A 334 38.71 -3.36 7.85
CA ASN A 334 37.98 -2.10 7.71
C ASN A 334 37.41 -1.47 9.00
N TYR A 335 38.32 -0.86 9.77
CA TYR A 335 37.96 0.17 10.75
C TYR A 335 37.86 1.54 10.05
N ILE A 336 36.69 2.17 10.13
CA ILE A 336 36.60 3.62 10.34
C ILE A 336 36.50 3.79 11.85
N CYS A 337 37.63 4.10 12.50
CA CYS A 337 37.63 4.58 13.88
C CYS A 337 37.21 6.04 13.88
N PHE A 338 36.07 6.35 14.47
CA PHE A 338 35.80 7.69 15.00
C PHE A 338 36.43 7.79 16.39
N ASP A 339 37.75 7.79 16.47
CA ASP A 339 38.47 8.14 17.69
C ASP A 339 39.74 8.91 17.28
N GLU A 340 39.62 10.23 17.43
CA GLU A 340 40.62 11.33 17.40
C GLU A 340 40.37 12.44 16.36
N PRO A 341 40.57 13.72 16.75
CA PRO A 341 39.94 14.86 16.12
C PRO A 341 40.63 15.22 14.81
N SER A 342 40.03 14.78 13.69
CA SER A 342 40.34 15.30 12.37
C SER A 342 39.86 16.76 12.25
N PRO A 343 40.64 17.68 11.62
CA PRO A 343 40.33 19.12 11.57
C PRO A 343 39.03 19.47 10.83
N PHE A 344 38.36 18.49 10.24
CA PHE A 344 37.14 18.66 9.46
C PHE A 344 35.86 18.42 10.26
N SER A 345 35.94 18.01 11.54
CA SER A 345 34.76 17.71 12.34
C SER A 345 34.00 18.93 12.84
N SER A 346 34.61 20.12 12.90
CA SER A 346 33.91 21.28 13.46
C SER A 346 33.01 21.99 12.45
N GLN A 347 33.37 22.01 11.16
CA GLN A 347 32.65 22.83 10.18
C GLN A 347 31.38 22.15 9.65
N ALA A 348 31.39 20.83 9.47
CA ALA A 348 30.20 20.08 9.05
C ALA A 348 29.15 19.93 10.17
N LEU A 349 29.59 19.77 11.42
CA LEU A 349 28.70 19.77 12.60
C LEU A 349 28.12 21.17 12.87
N LEU A 350 28.88 22.25 12.65
CA LEU A 350 28.38 23.62 12.75
C LEU A 350 27.36 23.97 11.65
N THR A 351 27.42 23.34 10.48
CA THR A 351 26.38 23.48 9.46
C THR A 351 25.11 22.70 9.84
N PHE A 352 25.27 21.57 10.54
CA PHE A 352 24.16 20.73 11.01
C PHE A 352 23.40 21.34 12.21
N GLU A 353 24.08 22.03 13.12
CA GLU A 353 23.42 22.72 14.25
C GLU A 353 22.74 24.05 13.85
N LYS A 354 23.17 24.70 12.76
CA LYS A 354 22.59 25.97 12.30
C LYS A 354 21.30 25.86 11.50
N GLN A 355 20.89 24.65 11.10
CA GLN A 355 19.62 24.41 10.40
C GLN A 355 18.50 23.94 11.33
N ILE A 356 18.75 23.83 12.64
CA ILE A 356 17.79 23.34 13.65
C ILE A 356 17.47 24.42 14.72
N ILE A 357 17.68 25.71 14.40
CA ILE A 357 17.10 26.84 15.15
C ILE A 357 16.28 27.72 14.21
#